data_AF-A0A8T5BUI2-F1
#
_entry.id   AF-A0A8T5BUI2-F1
#
_cell.length_a   1.000
_cell.length_b   1.000
_cell.length_c   1.000
_cell.angle_alpha   90.00
_cell.angle_beta   90.00
_cell.angle_gamma   90.00
#
_symmetry.space_group_name_H-M   'P 1'
#
loop_
_entity.id
_entity.type
_entity.pdbx_description
1 polymer ?
#
loop_
_entity_poly.entity_id
_entity_poly.type
_entity_poly.pdbx_seq_one_letter_code
_entity_poly.pdbx_strand_id
1 'polypeptide(L)' 'MSALVKPVEGYLIESVETIIFDVKGLVHPPDKVIAFPRFIPSPQGPRFRRKTPYRKIYSLNERFEFLAKNCPEY' A
#
# COMPACT_ATOMS: atom_id res chain seq x y z
N MET A 1 7.47 -17.15 -16.35
CA MET A 1 7.25 -15.74 -16.69
C MET A 1 5.77 -15.43 -16.45
N SER A 2 5.38 -14.87 -15.30
CA SER A 2 4.00 -14.39 -15.16
C SER A 2 3.85 -13.15 -16.03
N ALA A 3 2.77 -13.05 -16.79
CA ALA A 3 2.44 -11.82 -17.50
C ALA A 3 2.48 -10.62 -16.54
N LEU A 4 2.97 -9.47 -16.99
CA LEU A 4 2.87 -8.21 -16.26
C LEU A 4 1.38 -7.85 -16.16
N VAL A 5 0.74 -8.25 -15.07
CA VAL A 5 -0.65 -7.90 -14.80
C VAL A 5 -0.68 -6.44 -14.36
N LYS A 6 -1.36 -5.60 -15.14
CA LYS A 6 -1.62 -4.21 -14.73
C LYS A 6 -2.46 -4.22 -13.45
N PRO A 7 -2.05 -3.54 -12.38
CA PRO A 7 -2.83 -3.52 -11.14
C PRO A 7 -4.21 -2.91 -11.39
N VAL A 8 -5.25 -3.52 -10.82
CA VAL A 8 -6.63 -3.03 -10.84
C VAL A 8 -7.14 -2.86 -9.42
N GLU A 9 -8.31 -2.23 -9.25
CA GLU A 9 -8.90 -2.03 -7.93
C GLU A 9 -8.94 -3.33 -7.10
N GLY A 10 -8.51 -3.23 -5.84
CA GLY A 10 -8.44 -4.36 -4.92
C GLY A 10 -7.11 -5.12 -4.93
N TYR A 11 -6.23 -4.88 -5.91
CA TYR A 11 -4.86 -5.40 -5.87
C TYR A 11 -4.09 -4.83 -4.68
N LEU A 12 -3.16 -5.64 -4.16
CA LEU A 12 -2.17 -5.19 -3.18
C LEU A 12 -0.82 -5.08 -3.89
N ILE A 13 -0.19 -3.91 -3.76
CA ILE A 13 1.16 -3.65 -4.28
C ILE A 13 2.08 -3.31 -3.11
N GLU A 14 3.33 -3.76 -3.17
CA GLU A 14 4.34 -3.53 -2.14
C GLU A 14 5.38 -2.56 -2.68
N SER A 15 5.66 -1.50 -1.92
CA SER A 15 6.73 -0.54 -2.19
C SER A 15 8.10 -1.08 -1.79
N VAL A 16 9.17 -0.41 -2.23
CA VAL A 16 10.55 -0.76 -1.84
C VAL A 16 10.81 -0.50 -0.35
N GLU A 17 10.05 0.41 0.26
CA GLU A 17 10.02 0.71 1.70
C GLU A 17 9.17 -0.30 2.50
N THR A 18 8.73 -1.40 1.88
CA THR A 18 7.93 -2.48 2.49
C THR A 18 6.52 -2.07 2.93
N ILE A 19 6.03 -0.91 2.51
CA ILE A 19 4.62 -0.52 2.71
C ILE A 19 3.76 -1.23 1.69
N ILE A 20 2.66 -1.84 2.13
CA ILE A 20 1.69 -2.50 1.25
C ILE A 20 0.52 -1.56 1.05
N PHE A 21 0.26 -1.23 -0.22
CA PHE A 21 -0.82 -0.36 -0.65
C PHE A 21 -1.97 -1.19 -1.23
N ASP A 22 -3.22 -0.75 -1.02
CA ASP A 22 -4.36 -1.22 -1.79
C ASP A 22 -4.64 -0.28 -2.98
N VAL A 23 -4.72 -0.86 -4.17
CA VAL A 23 -5.04 -0.15 -5.40
C VAL A 23 -6.50 0.29 -5.36
N LYS A 24 -6.74 1.57 -5.66
CA LYS A 24 -8.03 2.24 -5.58
C LYS A 24 -8.35 3.01 -6.85
N GLY A 25 -9.64 3.06 -7.16
CA GLY A 25 -10.16 3.83 -8.29
C GLY A 25 -10.45 2.94 -9.49
N LEU A 26 -11.52 3.30 -10.19
CA LEU A 26 -11.96 2.65 -11.42
C LEU A 26 -11.16 3.15 -12.64
N VAL A 27 -10.71 4.41 -12.59
CA VAL A 27 -9.96 5.08 -13.65
C VAL A 27 -8.66 5.60 -13.07
N HIS A 28 -7.55 5.12 -13.63
CA HIS A 28 -6.20 5.57 -13.27
C HIS A 28 -5.66 6.54 -14.31
N PRO A 29 -4.78 7.48 -13.93
CA PRO A 29 -4.03 8.25 -14.90
C PRO A 29 -3.21 7.32 -15.82
N PRO A 30 -2.93 7.72 -17.07
CA PRO A 30 -2.02 6.98 -17.93
C PRO A 30 -0.70 6.69 -17.21
N ASP A 31 -0.25 5.44 -17.30
CA ASP A 31 1.03 4.95 -16.75
C ASP A 31 1.21 5.10 -15.22
N LYS A 32 0.15 5.43 -14.49
CA LYS A 32 0.17 5.52 -13.02
C LYS A 32 -0.91 4.64 -12.41
N VAL A 33 -0.75 4.34 -11.13
CA VAL A 33 -1.72 3.60 -10.32
C VAL A 33 -2.01 4.46 -9.09
N ILE A 34 -3.29 4.58 -8.74
CA ILE A 34 -3.72 5.23 -7.50
C ILE A 34 -3.82 4.14 -6.45
N ALA A 35 -3.11 4.29 -5.34
CA ALA A 35 -3.11 3.32 -4.26
C ALA A 35 -2.88 4.03 -2.92
N PHE A 36 -3.39 3.44 -1.83
CA PHE A 36 -3.24 3.99 -0.49
C PHE A 36 -2.59 2.99 0.46
N PRO A 37 -1.80 3.44 1.47
CA PRO A 37 -1.27 2.55 2.48
C PRO A 37 -2.37 1.73 3.15
N ARG A 38 -2.18 0.41 3.18
CA ARG A 38 -3.13 -0.53 3.75
C ARG A 38 -2.53 -1.32 4.90
N PHE A 39 -1.30 -1.78 4.72
CA PHE A 39 -0.54 -2.43 5.77
C PHE A 39 0.85 -1.78 5.87
N ILE A 40 1.21 -1.39 7.09
CA ILE A 40 2.53 -0.83 7.39
C ILE A 40 3.28 -1.72 8.37
N PRO A 41 4.61 -1.80 8.28
CA PRO A 41 5.41 -2.52 9.25
C PRO A 41 5.11 -2.03 10.67
N SER A 42 4.93 -2.97 11.59
CA SER A 42 4.60 -2.67 12.98
C SER A 42 5.07 -3.82 13.86
N PRO A 43 5.99 -3.62 14.81
CA PRO A 43 6.53 -4.70 15.63
C PRO A 43 5.45 -5.49 16.40
N GLN A 44 4.36 -4.82 16.77
CA GLN A 44 3.20 -5.41 17.46
C GLN A 44 2.04 -5.75 16.51
N GLY A 45 2.28 -5.72 15.20
CA GLY A 45 1.29 -5.97 14.18
C GLY A 45 0.84 -7.44 14.14
N PRO A 46 -0.48 -7.73 14.11
CA PRO A 46 -0.98 -9.11 14.16
C PRO A 46 -0.86 -9.85 12.81
N ARG A 47 -0.48 -9.17 11.73
CA ARG A 47 -0.37 -9.76 10.38
C ARG A 47 1.08 -9.96 10.02
N PHE A 48 1.41 -11.06 9.33
CA PHE A 48 2.79 -11.36 8.96
C PHE A 48 2.94 -11.53 7.45
N ARG A 49 4.00 -10.95 6.91
CA ARG A 49 4.46 -11.21 5.55
C ARG A 49 5.97 -11.32 5.55
N ARG A 50 6.50 -12.45 5.06
CA ARG A 50 7.95 -12.74 5.02
C ARG A 50 8.66 -12.49 6.37
N LYS A 51 8.03 -12.91 7.47
CA LYS A 51 8.47 -12.71 8.88
C LYS A 51 8.40 -11.27 9.41
N THR A 52 8.03 -10.30 8.59
CA THR A 52 7.78 -8.92 9.05
C THR A 52 6.34 -8.80 9.57
N PRO A 53 6.14 -8.31 10.82
CA PRO A 53 4.81 -8.01 11.34
C PRO A 53 4.28 -6.67 10.80
N TYR A 54 2.98 -6.62 10.57
CA TYR A 54 2.26 -5.51 9.98
C TYR A 54 0.99 -5.19 10.76
N ARG A 55 0.67 -3.90 10.86
CA ARG A 55 -0.64 -3.44 11.26
C ARG A 55 -1.40 -2.92 10.05
N LYS A 56 -2.74 -3.03 10.11
CA LYS A 56 -3.62 -2.48 9.07
C LYS A 56 -3.97 -1.04 9.42
N ILE A 57 -3.91 -0.15 8.44
CA ILE A 57 -4.45 1.22 8.55
C ILE A 57 -5.92 1.19 8.13
N TYR A 58 -6.81 1.63 9.01
CA TYR A 58 -8.25 1.58 8.79
C TYR A 58 -8.81 2.92 8.30
N SER A 59 -8.53 4.01 9.02
CA SER A 59 -9.11 5.30 8.71
C SER A 59 -8.42 5.95 7.51
N LEU A 60 -9.18 6.75 6.75
CA LEU A 60 -8.62 7.48 5.61
C LEU A 60 -7.62 8.55 6.07
N ASN A 61 -7.94 9.25 7.17
CA ASN A 61 -7.06 10.29 7.73
C ASN A 61 -5.69 9.73 8.11
N GLU A 62 -5.65 8.57 8.77
CA GLU A 62 -4.39 7.93 9.16
C GLU A 62 -3.55 7.55 7.94
N ARG A 63 -4.16 7.21 6.80
CA ARG A 63 -3.43 6.95 5.55
C ARG A 63 -2.73 8.19 5.06
N PHE A 64 -3.41 9.34 5.05
CA PHE A 64 -2.82 10.61 4.63
C PHE A 64 -1.74 11.09 5.60
N GLU A 65 -1.98 11.04 6.91
CA GLU A 65 -0.98 11.36 7.92
C GLU A 65 0.27 10.49 7.81
N PHE A 66 0.07 9.19 7.55
CA PHE A 66 1.16 8.26 7.34
C PHE A 66 1.98 8.61 6.09
N LEU A 67 1.33 8.90 4.97
CA LEU A 67 2.01 9.32 3.73
C LEU A 67 2.80 10.60 3.94
N ALA A 68 2.16 11.65 4.47
CA ALA A 68 2.81 12.94 4.70
C ALA A 68 4.06 12.82 5.58
N LYS A 69 4.04 11.92 6.57
CA LYS A 69 5.15 11.72 7.51
C LYS A 69 6.26 10.81 6.98
N ASN A 70 5.94 9.76 6.22
CA ASN A 70 6.88 8.67 5.91
C ASN A 70 7.20 8.54 4.41
N CYS A 71 6.36 9.10 3.55
CA CYS A 71 6.46 9.02 2.09
C CYS A 71 6.14 10.39 1.46
N PRO A 72 6.87 11.48 1.80
CA PRO A 72 6.54 12.82 1.32
C PRO A 72 6.68 13.00 -0.20
N GLU A 73 7.42 12.10 -0.86
CA GLU A 73 7.64 12.09 -2.31
C GLU A 73 6.57 11.29 -3.08
N TYR A 74 5.66 10.61 -2.38
CA TYR A 74 4.59 9.78 -2.96
C TYR A 74 3.30 10.57 -3.21
#